data_AF-A0A2D8C1B3-F1
#
_entry.id   AF-A0A2D8C1B3-F1
#
_cell.length_a   1.000
_cell.length_b   1.000
_cell.length_c   1.000
_cell.angle_alpha   90.00
_cell.angle_beta   90.00
_cell.angle_gamma   90.00
#
_symmetry.space_group_name_H-M   'P 1'
#
loop_
_entity.id
_entity.type
_entity.pdbx_description
1 polymer ?
#
loop_
_entity_poly.entity_id
_entity_poly.type
_entity_poly.pdbx_seq_one_letter_code
_entity_poly.pdbx_strand_id
1 'polypeptide(L)'
;MKKYSICPFFFVFFLALGLQAQNKNTYWVHGLNDNSTAWQHYASIFEAERRMNSSRPSYPSSSGVTASTSSVSSFIPVNSQNIGIGHSMGGVVLRNLDRVSPSSSRRINGLITIATPNSGAGIANSFEDNSLYSASQTACNDLSAGPLTELFGIPWNVATLSFTSALGANLTTSKICELLITNDLLSQYAGSAQARADLKMGSPFLSQIDNYSSSIPRLSMIAQENRPVHWRLLSSTITRNSTNPSDQLLPDAITGVEVIYNGFFVARTAGTIVNAILGFINPVLFVQAAINANKAVQWKKGVDWLNESETIWNGLTKSSRMEPETYWVWTWVPCEAIPGKQLLIDDVGRDRDESCGEWGFVERTRQVMVHYPSDGFIPSYSQDISSLPASNRYFIQGANHIEVLNMSNSKLNGQPNDATRARLNEVFRDRGDIFLTPPR
;
A
#
# COMPACT_ATOMS: atom_id res chain seq x y z
N MET A 1 54.88 -29.18 -47.00
CA MET A 1 53.73 -29.16 -46.07
C MET A 1 53.86 -27.95 -45.15
N LYS A 2 53.04 -26.90 -45.33
CA LYS A 2 53.07 -25.67 -44.52
C LYS A 2 52.30 -25.92 -43.22
N LYS A 3 53.01 -25.96 -42.08
CA LYS A 3 52.41 -26.01 -40.74
C LYS A 3 51.89 -24.60 -40.41
N TYR A 4 50.58 -24.40 -40.50
CA TYR A 4 49.94 -23.18 -40.03
C TYR A 4 49.86 -23.23 -38.50
N SER A 5 50.69 -22.41 -37.86
CA SER A 5 50.67 -22.20 -36.41
C SER A 5 49.50 -21.27 -36.07
N ILE A 6 48.31 -21.83 -35.81
CA ILE A 6 47.06 -21.11 -35.52
C ILE A 6 46.84 -20.93 -33.99
N CYS A 7 47.84 -21.19 -33.15
CA CYS A 7 47.58 -21.43 -31.71
C CYS A 7 48.11 -20.44 -30.65
N PRO A 8 48.33 -19.12 -30.91
CA PRO A 8 48.46 -18.14 -29.82
C PRO A 8 47.33 -17.09 -29.73
N PHE A 9 46.59 -16.82 -30.81
CA PHE A 9 45.61 -15.71 -30.83
C PHE A 9 44.34 -16.01 -30.03
N PHE A 10 43.91 -17.28 -30.00
CA PHE A 10 42.73 -17.71 -29.24
C PHE A 10 42.93 -17.63 -27.72
N PHE A 11 44.16 -17.86 -27.23
CA PHE A 11 44.44 -17.87 -25.79
C PHE A 11 44.46 -16.46 -25.18
N VAL A 12 44.92 -15.45 -25.93
CA VAL A 12 44.89 -14.04 -25.51
C VAL A 12 43.46 -13.49 -25.45
N PHE A 13 42.57 -13.93 -26.35
CA PHE A 13 41.17 -13.51 -26.35
C PHE A 13 40.40 -14.03 -25.11
N PHE A 14 40.66 -15.27 -24.68
CA PHE A 14 40.05 -15.83 -23.47
C PHE A 14 40.59 -15.22 -22.17
N LEU A 15 41.87 -14.86 -22.11
CA LEU A 15 42.45 -14.15 -20.96
C LEU A 15 41.92 -12.72 -20.81
N ALA A 16 41.62 -12.02 -21.91
CA ALA A 16 41.03 -10.69 -21.90
C ALA A 16 39.57 -10.69 -21.38
N LEU A 17 38.81 -11.76 -21.63
CA LEU A 17 37.43 -11.92 -21.11
C LEU A 17 37.39 -12.19 -19.60
N GLY A 18 38.44 -12.79 -19.03
CA GLY A 18 38.53 -13.05 -17.58
C GLY A 18 38.82 -11.82 -16.72
N LEU A 19 39.45 -10.78 -17.28
CA LEU A 19 39.92 -9.59 -16.54
C LEU A 19 38.86 -8.48 -16.41
N GLN A 20 37.75 -8.55 -17.13
CA GLN A 20 36.69 -7.53 -17.11
C GLN A 20 35.56 -7.82 -16.11
N ALA A 21 35.61 -8.94 -15.40
CA ALA A 21 34.59 -9.30 -14.43
C ALA A 21 34.92 -8.81 -13.01
N GLN A 22 35.05 -7.49 -12.83
CA GLN A 22 35.17 -6.92 -11.50
C GLN A 22 33.83 -7.02 -10.75
N ASN A 23 33.88 -7.32 -9.45
CA ASN A 23 32.70 -7.27 -8.60
C ASN A 23 32.13 -5.84 -8.59
N LYS A 24 30.82 -5.70 -8.82
CA LYS A 24 30.15 -4.41 -8.73
C LYS A 24 29.79 -4.10 -7.28
N ASN A 25 30.17 -2.92 -6.80
CA ASN A 25 29.75 -2.47 -5.48
C ASN A 25 28.26 -2.10 -5.53
N THR A 26 27.47 -2.71 -4.67
CA THR A 26 26.02 -2.52 -4.60
C THR A 26 25.65 -1.99 -3.22
N TYR A 27 24.98 -0.84 -3.17
CA TYR A 27 24.59 -0.18 -1.94
C TYR A 27 23.07 -0.28 -1.76
N TRP A 28 22.67 -1.04 -0.76
CA TRP A 28 21.30 -1.33 -0.42
C TRP A 28 20.82 -0.35 0.65
N VAL A 29 20.15 0.71 0.24
CA VAL A 29 19.70 1.82 1.09
C VAL A 29 18.29 1.53 1.59
N HIS A 30 18.15 1.44 2.91
CA HIS A 30 16.90 1.08 3.59
C HIS A 30 15.88 2.23 3.62
N GLY A 31 14.66 1.96 4.08
CA GLY A 31 13.60 2.96 4.20
C GLY A 31 13.69 3.86 5.44
N LEU A 32 12.62 4.62 5.64
CA LEU A 32 12.40 5.43 6.84
C LEU A 32 12.26 4.53 8.06
N ASN A 33 12.95 4.88 9.16
CA ASN A 33 13.01 4.14 10.42
C ASN A 33 13.46 2.66 10.32
N ASP A 34 14.01 2.27 9.18
CA ASP A 34 14.77 1.03 9.02
C ASP A 34 16.25 1.19 9.38
N ASN A 35 17.00 0.11 9.26
CA ASN A 35 18.46 0.06 9.44
C ASN A 35 19.13 -0.90 8.43
N SER A 36 20.43 -1.14 8.61
CA SER A 36 21.25 -2.00 7.74
C SER A 36 20.77 -3.46 7.58
N THR A 37 19.89 -3.95 8.45
CA THR A 37 19.34 -5.31 8.35
C THR A 37 18.20 -5.44 7.35
N ALA A 38 17.56 -4.33 6.94
CA ALA A 38 16.37 -4.33 6.09
C ALA A 38 16.58 -5.13 4.78
N TRP A 39 17.74 -4.96 4.14
CA TRP A 39 18.10 -5.64 2.90
C TRP A 39 18.93 -6.91 3.08
N GLN A 40 19.13 -7.38 4.32
CA GLN A 40 20.05 -8.49 4.61
C GLN A 40 19.75 -9.74 3.78
N HIS A 41 18.46 -10.06 3.59
CA HIS A 41 18.03 -11.23 2.84
C HIS A 41 18.53 -11.22 1.38
N TYR A 42 18.09 -10.26 0.57
CA TYR A 42 18.51 -10.20 -0.83
C TYR A 42 19.98 -9.84 -1.01
N ALA A 43 20.53 -8.96 -0.17
CA ALA A 43 21.95 -8.62 -0.28
C ALA A 43 22.84 -9.85 -0.12
N SER A 44 22.50 -10.78 0.80
CA SER A 44 23.24 -12.04 1.00
C SER A 44 23.08 -12.99 -0.19
N ILE A 45 21.86 -13.13 -0.72
CA ILE A 45 21.58 -13.99 -1.89
C ILE A 45 22.38 -13.50 -3.11
N PHE A 46 22.26 -12.21 -3.45
CA PHE A 46 22.90 -11.69 -4.65
C PHE A 46 24.42 -11.54 -4.49
N GLU A 47 24.92 -11.32 -3.28
CA GLU A 47 26.35 -11.41 -3.03
C GLU A 47 26.88 -12.84 -3.21
N ALA A 48 26.14 -13.87 -2.78
CA ALA A 48 26.56 -15.26 -2.98
C ALA A 48 26.47 -15.72 -4.45
N GLU A 49 25.40 -15.32 -5.16
CA GLU A 49 25.09 -15.81 -6.50
C GLU A 49 25.74 -14.99 -7.63
N ARG A 50 26.05 -13.70 -7.39
CA ARG A 50 26.51 -12.76 -8.43
C ARG A 50 27.83 -12.09 -8.05
N ARG A 51 28.51 -11.53 -9.06
CA ARG A 51 29.70 -10.69 -8.88
C ARG A 51 29.36 -9.32 -8.29
N MET A 52 28.83 -9.33 -7.07
CA MET A 52 28.47 -8.15 -6.29
C MET A 52 29.25 -8.10 -4.98
N ASN A 53 29.58 -6.89 -4.57
CA ASN A 53 30.07 -6.55 -3.23
C ASN A 53 28.99 -5.71 -2.55
N SER A 54 28.25 -6.30 -1.62
CA SER A 54 27.02 -5.73 -1.07
C SER A 54 27.29 -4.94 0.21
N SER A 55 26.96 -3.64 0.22
CA SER A 55 26.99 -2.77 1.39
C SER A 55 25.58 -2.33 1.79
N ARG A 56 25.29 -2.32 3.10
CA ARG A 56 24.00 -1.93 3.68
C ARG A 56 24.22 -0.78 4.67
N PRO A 57 24.40 0.47 4.21
CA PRO A 57 24.68 1.58 5.12
C PRO A 57 23.50 1.81 6.06
N SER A 58 23.80 2.02 7.34
CA SER A 58 22.82 2.53 8.32
C SER A 58 22.96 4.04 8.41
N TYR A 59 21.85 4.76 8.39
CA TYR A 59 21.84 6.22 8.44
C TYR A 59 20.61 6.74 9.20
N PRO A 60 20.62 7.99 9.69
CA PRO A 60 19.50 8.56 10.44
C PRO A 60 18.34 8.90 9.51
N SER A 61 17.59 7.88 9.11
CA SER A 61 16.50 8.00 8.13
C SER A 61 15.36 8.91 8.60
N SER A 62 15.21 9.11 9.92
CA SER A 62 14.22 10.03 10.47
C SER A 62 14.56 11.51 10.24
N SER A 63 15.80 11.90 9.90
CA SER A 63 16.22 13.31 9.81
C SER A 63 15.82 14.04 8.52
N GLY A 64 14.99 13.44 7.67
CA GLY A 64 14.64 13.98 6.35
C GLY A 64 15.63 13.54 5.26
N VAL A 65 15.25 13.76 3.99
CA VAL A 65 15.96 13.19 2.84
C VAL A 65 17.32 13.85 2.65
N THR A 66 17.43 15.17 2.84
CA THR A 66 18.70 15.90 2.65
C THR A 66 19.78 15.46 3.64
N ALA A 67 19.45 15.38 4.93
CA ALA A 67 20.36 14.90 5.96
C ALA A 67 20.75 13.42 5.72
N SER A 68 19.75 12.59 5.41
CA SER A 68 19.95 11.19 5.05
C SER A 68 20.88 11.02 3.85
N THR A 69 20.73 11.86 2.82
CA THR A 69 21.60 11.85 1.63
C THR A 69 23.04 12.18 1.99
N SER A 70 23.25 13.16 2.85
CA SER A 70 24.58 13.54 3.33
C SER A 70 25.25 12.38 4.06
N SER A 71 24.52 11.71 4.96
CA SER A 71 25.00 10.51 5.66
C SER A 71 25.28 9.35 4.69
N VAL A 72 24.36 9.02 3.78
CA VAL A 72 24.57 7.94 2.79
C VAL A 72 25.77 8.24 1.90
N SER A 73 25.97 9.48 1.50
CA SER A 73 27.09 9.88 0.64
C SER A 73 28.47 9.56 1.23
N SER A 74 28.63 9.56 2.56
CA SER A 74 29.92 9.25 3.21
C SER A 74 30.27 7.76 3.14
N PHE A 75 29.27 6.88 3.02
CA PHE A 75 29.46 5.43 2.88
C PHE A 75 29.73 4.98 1.44
N ILE A 76 29.33 5.78 0.44
CA ILE A 76 29.44 5.41 -0.98
C ILE A 76 30.63 6.15 -1.61
N PRO A 77 31.82 5.54 -1.75
CA PRO A 77 32.96 6.15 -2.45
C PRO A 77 32.63 6.49 -3.90
N VAL A 78 33.36 7.46 -4.47
CA VAL A 78 33.27 7.81 -5.90
C VAL A 78 33.77 6.62 -6.72
N ASN A 79 32.90 5.99 -7.51
CA ASN A 79 33.25 4.87 -8.37
C ASN A 79 32.21 4.70 -9.51
N SER A 80 32.69 4.49 -10.73
CA SER A 80 31.88 4.37 -11.94
C SER A 80 31.02 3.09 -12.03
N GLN A 81 31.27 2.10 -11.17
CA GLN A 81 30.60 0.80 -11.15
C GLN A 81 29.61 0.65 -9.98
N ASN A 82 29.44 1.67 -9.15
CA ASN A 82 28.53 1.59 -8.01
C ASN A 82 27.06 1.57 -8.46
N ILE A 83 26.30 0.62 -7.91
CA ILE A 83 24.85 0.52 -8.07
C ILE A 83 24.20 0.89 -6.74
N GLY A 84 23.22 1.79 -6.76
CA GLY A 84 22.36 2.09 -5.61
C GLY A 84 21.01 1.39 -5.76
N ILE A 85 20.55 0.70 -4.71
CA ILE A 85 19.23 0.07 -4.63
C ILE A 85 18.55 0.62 -3.39
N GLY A 86 17.45 1.34 -3.56
CA GLY A 86 16.77 2.03 -2.47
C GLY A 86 15.34 1.55 -2.30
N HIS A 87 14.95 1.24 -1.08
CA HIS A 87 13.55 0.96 -0.72
C HIS A 87 12.91 2.17 -0.04
N SER A 88 11.62 2.42 -0.30
CA SER A 88 10.87 3.48 0.38
C SER A 88 11.61 4.82 0.31
N MET A 89 11.79 5.52 1.44
CA MET A 89 12.60 6.74 1.52
C MET A 89 14.04 6.57 0.99
N GLY A 90 14.64 5.40 1.11
CA GLY A 90 15.99 5.11 0.60
C GLY A 90 16.13 5.29 -0.90
N GLY A 91 15.06 5.02 -1.67
CA GLY A 91 15.04 5.32 -3.11
C GLY A 91 15.07 6.83 -3.38
N VAL A 92 14.33 7.62 -2.61
CA VAL A 92 14.34 9.09 -2.70
C VAL A 92 15.71 9.65 -2.29
N VAL A 93 16.34 9.09 -1.26
CA VAL A 93 17.70 9.43 -0.83
C VAL A 93 18.70 9.20 -1.96
N LEU A 94 18.65 8.06 -2.64
CA LEU A 94 19.53 7.78 -3.79
C LEU A 94 19.25 8.70 -4.98
N ARG A 95 17.99 9.04 -5.26
CA ARG A 95 17.65 10.01 -6.30
C ARG A 95 18.18 11.41 -5.98
N ASN A 96 18.09 11.81 -4.72
CA ASN A 96 18.68 13.07 -4.28
C ASN A 96 20.21 13.03 -4.34
N LEU A 97 20.84 11.90 -3.99
CA LEU A 97 22.29 11.71 -4.13
C LEU A 97 22.75 11.91 -5.57
N ASP A 98 22.06 11.32 -6.54
CA ASP A 98 22.32 11.51 -7.96
C ASP A 98 22.18 12.99 -8.37
N ARG A 99 21.09 13.64 -7.94
CA ARG A 99 20.84 15.06 -8.21
C ARG A 99 21.95 15.99 -7.70
N VAL A 100 22.43 15.78 -6.48
CA VAL A 100 23.40 16.69 -5.83
C VAL A 100 24.86 16.31 -6.08
N SER A 101 25.13 15.13 -6.66
CA SER A 101 26.49 14.70 -6.99
C SER A 101 26.89 15.19 -8.38
N PRO A 102 27.89 16.07 -8.53
CA PRO A 102 28.36 16.45 -9.85
C PRO A 102 29.02 15.27 -10.56
N SER A 103 29.01 15.25 -11.90
CA SER A 103 29.49 14.13 -12.71
C SER A 103 30.92 13.67 -12.37
N SER A 104 31.81 14.59 -11.98
CA SER A 104 33.20 14.30 -11.60
C SER A 104 33.36 13.61 -10.24
N SER A 105 32.35 13.67 -9.37
CA SER A 105 32.35 13.04 -8.04
C SER A 105 31.13 12.14 -7.83
N ARG A 106 30.58 11.63 -8.93
CA ARG A 106 29.39 10.80 -8.92
C ARG A 106 29.65 9.51 -8.13
N ARG A 107 28.80 9.26 -7.14
CA ARG A 107 28.93 8.14 -6.19
C ARG A 107 28.16 6.89 -6.62
N ILE A 108 27.11 7.03 -7.41
CA ILE A 108 26.36 5.91 -8.00
C ILE A 108 26.21 6.12 -9.51
N ASN A 109 26.29 5.05 -10.28
CA ASN A 109 26.16 5.10 -11.74
C ASN A 109 25.01 4.24 -12.28
N GLY A 110 24.28 3.57 -11.38
CA GLY A 110 23.01 2.91 -11.66
C GLY A 110 22.12 3.02 -10.42
N LEU A 111 20.83 3.23 -10.61
CA LEU A 111 19.87 3.42 -9.53
C LEU A 111 18.62 2.56 -9.72
N ILE A 112 18.24 1.81 -8.69
CA ILE A 112 17.00 1.04 -8.62
C ILE A 112 16.18 1.59 -7.44
N THR A 113 14.98 2.07 -7.71
CA THR A 113 14.00 2.38 -6.65
C THR A 113 13.02 1.22 -6.51
N ILE A 114 12.71 0.84 -5.28
CA ILE A 114 11.79 -0.26 -4.96
C ILE A 114 10.75 0.27 -3.98
N ALA A 115 9.46 0.19 -4.31
CA ALA A 115 8.39 0.68 -3.44
C ALA A 115 8.67 2.11 -2.91
N THR A 116 9.22 2.97 -3.75
CA THR A 116 9.73 4.29 -3.36
C THR A 116 8.68 5.35 -3.67
N PRO A 117 8.37 6.32 -2.79
CA PRO A 117 7.39 7.36 -3.05
C PRO A 117 7.97 8.43 -3.99
N ASN A 118 8.18 8.05 -5.26
CA ASN A 118 8.85 8.86 -6.27
C ASN A 118 8.09 10.16 -6.59
N SER A 119 6.76 10.15 -6.54
CA SER A 119 5.90 11.34 -6.61
C SER A 119 5.20 11.65 -5.28
N GLY A 120 5.68 11.04 -4.21
CA GLY A 120 5.28 11.28 -2.82
C GLY A 120 4.33 10.24 -2.22
N ALA A 121 4.20 10.26 -0.90
CA ALA A 121 3.37 9.33 -0.14
C ALA A 121 2.12 10.04 0.36
N GLY A 122 0.94 9.61 -0.09
CA GLY A 122 -0.33 10.21 0.35
C GLY A 122 -0.56 10.08 1.85
N ILE A 123 -0.07 9.00 2.46
CA ILE A 123 -0.14 8.82 3.91
C ILE A 123 0.60 9.92 4.69
N ALA A 124 1.65 10.53 4.11
CA ALA A 124 2.34 11.65 4.73
C ALA A 124 1.48 12.92 4.69
N ASN A 125 0.71 13.15 3.62
CA ASN A 125 -0.30 14.21 3.59
C ASN A 125 -1.37 13.96 4.67
N SER A 126 -1.85 12.72 4.78
CA SER A 126 -2.88 12.34 5.76
C SER A 126 -2.44 12.42 7.22
N PHE A 127 -1.13 12.30 7.47
CA PHE A 127 -0.57 12.56 8.78
C PHE A 127 -0.54 14.07 9.09
N GLU A 128 -0.14 14.90 8.13
CA GLU A 128 -0.07 16.35 8.32
C GLU A 128 -1.45 17.02 8.48
N ASP A 129 -2.48 16.53 7.80
CA ASP A 129 -3.84 17.09 7.86
C ASP A 129 -4.73 16.47 8.96
N ASN A 130 -4.17 15.61 9.81
CA ASN A 130 -4.86 14.83 10.85
C ASN A 130 -5.96 13.87 10.35
N SER A 131 -6.10 13.63 9.05
CA SER A 131 -7.11 12.69 8.51
C SER A 131 -6.85 11.26 8.98
N LEU A 132 -5.59 10.84 9.12
CA LEU A 132 -5.23 9.54 9.68
C LEU A 132 -5.71 9.36 11.12
N TYR A 133 -5.52 10.38 11.95
CA TYR A 133 -5.98 10.38 13.34
C TYR A 133 -7.51 10.39 13.44
N SER A 134 -8.19 11.17 12.59
CA SER A 134 -9.65 11.20 12.51
C SER A 134 -10.24 9.85 12.09
N ALA A 135 -9.66 9.22 11.06
CA ALA A 135 -10.06 7.90 10.60
C ALA A 135 -9.87 6.83 11.69
N SER A 136 -8.77 6.90 12.43
CA SER A 136 -8.47 5.97 13.53
C SER A 136 -9.42 6.12 14.72
N GLN A 137 -9.81 7.35 15.06
CA GLN A 137 -10.85 7.58 16.07
C GLN A 137 -12.23 7.08 15.61
N THR A 138 -12.57 7.31 14.35
CA THR A 138 -13.83 6.84 13.76
C THR A 138 -13.89 5.31 13.81
N ALA A 139 -12.82 4.64 13.39
CA ALA A 139 -12.67 3.19 13.49
C ALA A 139 -12.98 2.68 14.90
N CYS A 140 -12.41 3.32 15.91
CA CYS A 140 -12.63 2.92 17.28
C CYS A 140 -14.02 3.16 17.81
N ASN A 141 -14.60 4.31 17.49
CA ASN A 141 -15.96 4.61 17.87
C ASN A 141 -16.92 3.60 17.26
N ASP A 142 -16.74 3.26 15.98
CA ASP A 142 -17.63 2.36 15.25
C ASP A 142 -17.45 0.89 15.66
N LEU A 143 -16.21 0.43 15.80
CA LEU A 143 -15.91 -0.93 16.28
C LEU A 143 -16.37 -1.13 17.73
N SER A 144 -16.20 -0.14 18.60
CA SER A 144 -16.58 -0.30 20.01
C SER A 144 -18.08 -0.11 20.28
N ALA A 145 -18.80 0.57 19.39
CA ALA A 145 -20.21 0.91 19.58
C ALA A 145 -21.09 -0.30 19.93
N GLY A 146 -21.03 -1.37 19.12
CA GLY A 146 -21.79 -2.60 19.34
C GLY A 146 -21.50 -3.24 20.71
N PRO A 147 -20.24 -3.69 20.95
CA PRO A 147 -19.84 -4.29 22.21
C PRO A 147 -20.21 -3.48 23.46
N LEU A 148 -20.04 -2.15 23.43
CA LEU A 148 -20.38 -1.29 24.57
C LEU A 148 -21.87 -1.32 24.92
N THR A 149 -22.76 -1.50 23.95
CA THR A 149 -24.20 -1.63 24.24
C THR A 149 -24.59 -2.96 24.88
N GLU A 150 -23.72 -3.97 24.82
CA GLU A 150 -23.98 -5.26 25.48
C GLU A 150 -23.64 -5.26 26.96
N LEU A 151 -22.79 -4.32 27.40
CA LEU A 151 -22.33 -4.22 28.78
C LEU A 151 -23.38 -3.69 29.76
N PHE A 152 -24.35 -2.93 29.27
CA PHE A 152 -25.39 -2.33 30.11
C PHE A 152 -26.56 -3.29 30.40
N GLY A 153 -26.27 -4.56 30.74
CA GLY A 153 -27.31 -5.54 31.09
C GLY A 153 -26.86 -6.94 31.57
N ILE A 154 -25.56 -7.22 31.68
CA ILE A 154 -25.02 -8.52 32.14
C ILE A 154 -23.82 -8.24 33.05
N PRO A 155 -23.59 -8.97 34.17
CA PRO A 155 -22.46 -8.73 35.07
C PRO A 155 -21.08 -8.89 34.39
N TRP A 156 -20.54 -7.76 33.94
CA TRP A 156 -19.15 -7.26 33.80
C TRP A 156 -17.96 -8.14 33.34
N ASN A 157 -18.08 -9.46 33.14
CA ASN A 157 -16.91 -10.31 32.82
C ASN A 157 -16.85 -10.86 31.38
N VAL A 158 -17.65 -10.34 30.45
CA VAL A 158 -17.63 -10.75 29.02
C VAL A 158 -17.17 -9.63 28.08
N ALA A 159 -16.69 -8.50 28.64
CA ALA A 159 -16.37 -7.26 27.90
C ALA A 159 -15.14 -7.35 26.99
N THR A 160 -14.37 -8.43 27.11
CA THR A 160 -13.26 -8.74 26.23
C THR A 160 -13.70 -9.84 25.29
N LEU A 161 -14.34 -9.44 24.17
CA LEU A 161 -14.39 -10.28 22.98
C LEU A 161 -12.93 -10.57 22.62
N SER A 162 -12.50 -11.74 23.04
CA SER A 162 -11.14 -12.22 22.94
C SER A 162 -11.12 -13.12 21.73
N PHE A 163 -10.65 -12.60 20.61
CA PHE A 163 -10.46 -13.43 19.42
C PHE A 163 -9.17 -14.20 19.63
N THR A 164 -9.25 -15.51 19.82
CA THR A 164 -8.08 -16.40 19.77
C THR A 164 -7.57 -16.40 18.33
N SER A 165 -6.71 -15.45 18.02
CA SER A 165 -5.93 -15.45 16.78
C SER A 165 -4.94 -16.62 16.80
N ALA A 166 -4.44 -17.03 15.64
CA ALA A 166 -3.41 -18.06 15.52
C ALA A 166 -2.11 -17.76 16.31
N LEU A 167 -1.96 -16.54 16.85
CA LEU A 167 -0.88 -16.15 17.76
C LEU A 167 -1.14 -16.43 19.24
N GLY A 168 -2.30 -16.96 19.62
CA GLY A 168 -2.66 -17.15 21.04
C GLY A 168 -2.89 -15.84 21.80
N ALA A 169 -2.90 -14.69 21.11
CA ALA A 169 -3.24 -13.39 21.67
C ALA A 169 -4.73 -13.11 21.45
N ASN A 170 -5.41 -12.69 22.53
CA ASN A 170 -6.76 -12.16 22.49
C ASN A 170 -6.72 -10.81 21.77
N LEU A 171 -7.08 -10.78 20.48
CA LEU A 171 -7.46 -9.50 19.88
C LEU A 171 -8.70 -9.03 20.64
N THR A 172 -8.70 -7.80 21.10
CA THR A 172 -9.88 -7.13 21.68
C THR A 172 -10.15 -5.89 20.86
N THR A 173 -11.35 -5.34 20.94
CA THR A 173 -11.65 -4.02 20.33
C THR A 173 -10.67 -2.95 20.83
N SER A 174 -10.28 -3.00 22.11
CA SER A 174 -9.25 -2.10 22.65
C SER A 174 -7.88 -2.33 22.00
N LYS A 175 -7.50 -3.57 21.65
CA LYS A 175 -6.23 -3.86 20.96
C LYS A 175 -6.26 -3.46 19.48
N ILE A 176 -7.38 -3.65 18.79
CA ILE A 176 -7.57 -3.11 17.43
C ILE A 176 -7.49 -1.59 17.48
N CYS A 177 -8.13 -0.99 18.49
CA CYS A 177 -8.05 0.43 18.72
C CYS A 177 -6.65 0.90 19.06
N GLU A 178 -5.92 0.21 19.91
CA GLU A 178 -4.52 0.52 20.16
C GLU A 178 -3.73 0.41 18.86
N LEU A 179 -3.95 -0.63 18.05
CA LEU A 179 -3.24 -0.81 16.78
C LEU A 179 -3.51 0.33 15.77
N LEU A 180 -4.73 0.88 15.76
CA LEU A 180 -5.13 1.96 14.86
C LEU A 180 -4.84 3.36 15.45
N ILE A 181 -5.10 3.58 16.74
CA ILE A 181 -5.00 4.87 17.44
C ILE A 181 -3.62 5.10 18.04
N THR A 182 -2.97 4.08 18.60
CA THR A 182 -1.62 4.31 19.14
C THR A 182 -0.73 4.60 17.96
N ASN A 183 -0.41 5.89 17.85
CA ASN A 183 0.52 6.44 16.91
C ASN A 183 1.76 5.57 16.79
N ASP A 184 2.17 4.78 17.78
CA ASP A 184 3.41 4.01 17.78
C ASP A 184 3.69 3.21 16.50
N LEU A 185 2.71 2.49 15.93
CA LEU A 185 2.96 1.72 14.71
C LEU A 185 3.03 2.62 13.47
N LEU A 186 2.08 3.55 13.30
CA LEU A 186 2.06 4.44 12.14
C LEU A 186 3.08 5.59 12.22
N SER A 187 3.43 6.04 13.42
CA SER A 187 4.45 7.05 13.72
C SER A 187 5.85 6.52 13.46
N GLN A 188 6.07 5.22 13.66
CA GLN A 188 7.27 4.54 13.18
C GLN A 188 7.40 4.59 11.65
N TYR A 189 6.33 4.78 10.89
CA TYR A 189 6.40 5.00 9.45
C TYR A 189 6.23 6.46 9.03
N ALA A 190 5.76 7.32 9.95
CA ALA A 190 5.58 8.75 9.69
C ALA A 190 6.90 9.52 9.76
N GLY A 191 7.92 9.03 10.49
CA GLY A 191 9.21 9.70 10.62
C GLY A 191 9.14 11.07 11.31
N SER A 192 10.14 11.93 11.09
CA SER A 192 10.09 13.32 11.58
C SER A 192 9.18 14.20 10.72
N ALA A 193 8.86 15.38 11.22
CA ALA A 193 8.15 16.40 10.44
C ALA A 193 8.89 16.75 9.14
N GLN A 194 10.22 16.78 9.16
CA GLN A 194 11.01 17.05 7.95
C GLN A 194 10.92 15.91 6.94
N ALA A 195 10.99 14.65 7.39
CA ALA A 195 10.84 13.50 6.49
C ALA A 195 9.46 13.50 5.81
N ARG A 196 8.39 13.83 6.54
CA ARG A 196 7.06 13.99 5.94
C ARG A 196 6.98 15.15 4.96
N ALA A 197 7.52 16.30 5.33
CA ALA A 197 7.54 17.47 4.46
C ALA A 197 8.27 17.19 3.14
N ASP A 198 9.36 16.41 3.19
CA ASP A 198 10.09 15.97 2.01
C ASP A 198 9.31 14.94 1.18
N LEU A 199 8.65 13.97 1.82
CA LEU A 199 8.07 12.79 1.16
C LEU A 199 6.59 12.91 0.78
N LYS A 200 5.84 13.90 1.26
CA LYS A 200 4.42 14.05 0.93
C LYS A 200 4.19 14.33 -0.55
N MET A 201 3.03 13.94 -1.07
CA MET A 201 2.68 14.25 -2.46
C MET A 201 2.59 15.77 -2.66
N GLY A 202 3.14 16.24 -3.78
CA GLY A 202 3.25 17.66 -4.10
C GLY A 202 4.32 18.40 -3.30
N SER A 203 5.25 17.72 -2.61
CA SER A 203 6.31 18.41 -1.89
C SER A 203 7.23 19.20 -2.86
N PRO A 204 7.68 20.40 -2.46
CA PRO A 204 8.67 21.16 -3.24
C PRO A 204 9.97 20.37 -3.42
N PHE A 205 10.33 19.54 -2.44
CA PHE A 205 11.54 18.73 -2.48
C PHE A 205 11.49 17.67 -3.57
N LEU A 206 10.41 16.89 -3.66
CA LEU A 206 10.24 15.91 -4.73
C LEU A 206 10.17 16.59 -6.10
N SER A 207 9.55 17.77 -6.18
CA SER A 207 9.52 18.57 -7.41
C SER A 207 10.93 18.92 -7.90
N GLN A 208 11.88 19.21 -7.00
CA GLN A 208 13.28 19.45 -7.37
C GLN A 208 13.97 18.18 -7.89
N ILE A 209 13.63 17.00 -7.35
CA ILE A 209 14.17 15.72 -7.81
C ILE A 209 13.56 15.32 -9.15
N ASP A 210 12.25 15.54 -9.35
CA ASP A 210 11.55 15.20 -10.59
C ASP A 210 11.98 16.09 -11.75
N ASN A 211 12.31 17.36 -11.48
CA ASN A 211 12.84 18.29 -12.48
C ASN A 211 14.31 18.04 -12.84
N TYR A 212 15.00 17.16 -12.13
CA TYR A 212 16.39 16.82 -12.43
C TYR A 212 16.49 15.73 -13.52
N SER A 213 17.16 16.06 -14.62
CA SER A 213 17.48 15.10 -15.69
C SER A 213 18.73 14.31 -15.34
N SER A 214 18.52 13.10 -14.82
CA SER A 214 19.59 12.15 -14.53
C SER A 214 20.22 11.60 -15.81
N SER A 215 21.54 11.44 -15.79
CA SER A 215 22.30 10.82 -16.89
C SER A 215 22.69 9.36 -16.59
N ILE A 216 22.29 8.81 -15.44
CA ILE A 216 22.56 7.41 -15.10
C ILE A 216 21.37 6.51 -15.48
N PRO A 217 21.61 5.23 -15.80
CA PRO A 217 20.55 4.23 -15.87
C PRO A 217 19.75 4.16 -14.56
N ARG A 218 18.42 4.23 -14.69
CA ARG A 218 17.47 4.21 -13.57
C ARG A 218 16.35 3.21 -13.82
N LEU A 219 15.96 2.48 -12.78
CA LEU A 219 14.85 1.54 -12.78
C LEU A 219 13.87 1.87 -11.65
N SER A 220 12.57 1.64 -11.90
CA SER A 220 11.55 1.62 -10.84
C SER A 220 10.95 0.22 -10.73
N MET A 221 10.96 -0.32 -9.52
CA MET A 221 10.26 -1.54 -9.14
C MET A 221 9.04 -1.16 -8.30
N ILE A 222 7.87 -1.36 -8.89
CA ILE A 222 6.56 -0.95 -8.38
C ILE A 222 5.92 -2.16 -7.71
N ALA A 223 5.68 -2.06 -6.41
CA ALA A 223 5.06 -3.11 -5.61
C ALA A 223 3.54 -2.95 -5.55
N GLN A 224 2.85 -4.07 -5.65
CA GLN A 224 1.40 -4.17 -5.64
C GLN A 224 0.99 -5.35 -4.77
N GLU A 225 0.21 -5.08 -3.73
CA GLU A 225 -0.32 -6.09 -2.82
C GLU A 225 -1.75 -6.49 -3.21
N ASN A 226 -2.14 -7.71 -2.84
CA ASN A 226 -3.50 -8.18 -2.98
C ASN A 226 -4.41 -7.58 -1.90
N ARG A 227 -5.71 -7.50 -2.17
CA ARG A 227 -6.66 -7.01 -1.16
C ARG A 227 -6.93 -8.09 -0.08
N PRO A 228 -7.26 -7.69 1.16
CA PRO A 228 -7.25 -6.33 1.69
C PRO A 228 -5.82 -5.86 2.00
N VAL A 229 -5.38 -4.79 1.32
CA VAL A 229 -3.98 -4.38 1.29
C VAL A 229 -3.52 -3.90 2.66
N HIS A 230 -4.35 -3.11 3.35
CA HIS A 230 -3.97 -2.50 4.63
C HIS A 230 -3.81 -3.53 5.75
N TRP A 231 -4.68 -4.53 5.82
CA TRP A 231 -4.55 -5.62 6.80
C TRP A 231 -3.30 -6.47 6.55
N ARG A 232 -2.98 -6.74 5.27
CA ARG A 232 -1.74 -7.42 4.90
C ARG A 232 -0.49 -6.63 5.29
N LEU A 233 -0.47 -5.33 4.99
CA LEU A 233 0.61 -4.43 5.39
C LEU A 233 0.82 -4.41 6.91
N LEU A 234 -0.26 -4.25 7.67
CA LEU A 234 -0.22 -4.26 9.14
C LEU A 234 0.25 -5.63 9.66
N SER A 235 -0.19 -6.72 9.04
CA SER A 235 0.22 -8.07 9.38
C SER A 235 1.72 -8.28 9.19
N SER A 236 2.26 -7.89 8.02
CA SER A 236 3.70 -7.96 7.75
C SER A 236 4.51 -7.06 8.66
N THR A 237 3.96 -5.91 9.07
CA THR A 237 4.59 -5.01 10.04
C THR A 237 4.75 -5.67 11.41
N ILE A 238 3.67 -6.22 11.97
CA ILE A 238 3.65 -6.84 13.30
C ILE A 238 4.53 -8.10 13.33
N THR A 239 4.51 -8.87 12.25
CA THR A 239 5.22 -10.14 12.16
C THR A 239 6.63 -10.02 11.57
N ARG A 240 7.10 -8.83 11.22
CA ARG A 240 8.39 -8.60 10.55
C ARG A 240 9.57 -9.24 11.26
N ASN A 241 9.58 -9.19 12.59
CA ASN A 241 10.63 -9.74 13.45
C ASN A 241 10.29 -11.14 14.00
N SER A 242 9.17 -11.73 13.56
CA SER A 242 8.81 -13.11 13.88
C SER A 242 9.75 -14.08 13.17
N THR A 243 9.88 -15.30 13.70
CA THR A 243 10.53 -16.41 12.98
C THR A 243 9.75 -16.82 11.74
N ASN A 244 8.43 -16.57 11.73
CA ASN A 244 7.53 -16.79 10.61
C ASN A 244 6.74 -15.50 10.31
N PRO A 245 7.34 -14.52 9.61
CA PRO A 245 6.62 -13.37 9.07
C PRO A 245 5.44 -13.82 8.20
N SER A 246 4.32 -13.09 8.28
CA SER A 246 3.09 -13.40 7.56
C SER A 246 2.28 -12.14 7.28
N ASP A 247 1.83 -11.97 6.05
CA ASP A 247 0.81 -11.00 5.65
C ASP A 247 -0.63 -11.49 5.87
N GLN A 248 -0.85 -12.78 6.14
CA GLN A 248 -2.21 -13.36 6.28
C GLN A 248 -2.80 -13.29 7.69
N LEU A 249 -1.97 -13.06 8.70
CA LEU A 249 -2.40 -13.13 10.09
C LEU A 249 -3.59 -12.19 10.38
N LEU A 250 -3.53 -10.92 9.96
CA LEU A 250 -4.63 -9.99 10.18
C LEU A 250 -5.82 -10.22 9.24
N PRO A 251 -5.65 -10.46 7.92
CA PRO A 251 -6.76 -10.86 7.05
C PRO A 251 -7.62 -12.02 7.61
N ASP A 252 -6.96 -13.07 8.11
CA ASP A 252 -7.64 -14.22 8.71
C ASP A 252 -8.38 -13.83 10.00
N ALA A 253 -7.71 -13.05 10.87
CA ALA A 253 -8.31 -12.58 12.11
C ALA A 253 -9.53 -11.68 11.86
N ILE A 254 -9.44 -10.76 10.91
CA ILE A 254 -10.52 -9.82 10.58
C ILE A 254 -11.72 -10.53 9.97
N THR A 255 -11.51 -11.58 9.17
CA THR A 255 -12.62 -12.42 8.70
C THR A 255 -13.40 -13.02 9.87
N GLY A 256 -12.71 -13.47 10.92
CA GLY A 256 -13.35 -13.95 12.16
C GLY A 256 -14.10 -12.85 12.91
N VAL A 257 -13.54 -11.63 12.96
CA VAL A 257 -14.19 -10.45 13.56
C VAL A 257 -15.46 -10.09 12.79
N GLU A 258 -15.43 -10.05 11.47
CA GLU A 258 -16.58 -9.76 10.61
C GLU A 258 -17.74 -10.73 10.82
N VAL A 259 -17.45 -12.04 10.93
CA VAL A 259 -18.47 -13.06 11.23
C VAL A 259 -19.17 -12.77 12.56
N ILE A 260 -18.41 -12.37 13.58
CA ILE A 260 -18.95 -12.07 14.91
C ILE A 260 -19.80 -10.80 14.87
N TYR A 261 -19.30 -9.71 14.27
CA TYR A 261 -20.04 -8.45 14.16
C TYR A 261 -21.34 -8.63 13.38
N ASN A 262 -21.30 -9.35 12.26
CA ASN A 262 -22.50 -9.67 11.50
C ASN A 262 -23.46 -10.56 12.29
N GLY A 263 -22.96 -11.57 13.02
CA GLY A 263 -23.77 -12.44 13.86
C GLY A 263 -24.55 -11.66 14.93
N PHE A 264 -23.89 -10.74 15.65
CA PHE A 264 -24.57 -9.89 16.62
C PHE A 264 -25.56 -8.92 15.97
N PHE A 265 -25.19 -8.29 14.85
CA PHE A 265 -26.10 -7.42 14.10
C PHE A 265 -27.39 -8.15 13.70
N VAL A 266 -27.27 -9.36 13.12
CA VAL A 266 -28.41 -10.19 12.71
C VAL A 266 -29.24 -10.63 13.93
N ALA A 267 -28.59 -11.12 14.98
CA ALA A 267 -29.27 -11.57 16.19
C ALA A 267 -30.08 -10.46 16.86
N ARG A 268 -29.51 -9.24 16.95
CA ARG A 268 -30.21 -8.08 17.51
C ARG A 268 -31.34 -7.60 16.61
N THR A 269 -31.16 -7.62 15.29
CA THR A 269 -32.22 -7.29 14.33
C THR A 269 -33.39 -8.27 14.43
N ALA A 270 -33.12 -9.58 14.51
CA ALA A 270 -34.14 -10.61 14.71
C ALA A 270 -34.86 -10.42 16.06
N GLY A 271 -34.11 -10.10 17.13
CA GLY A 271 -34.66 -9.76 18.44
C GLY A 271 -35.61 -8.56 18.40
N THR A 272 -35.33 -7.54 17.60
CA THR A 272 -36.25 -6.42 17.36
C THR A 272 -37.56 -6.89 16.76
N ILE A 273 -37.50 -7.69 15.69
CA ILE A 273 -38.69 -8.15 14.96
C ILE A 273 -39.56 -9.04 15.85
N VAL A 274 -38.96 -10.04 16.51
CA VAL A 274 -39.69 -10.97 17.38
C VAL A 274 -40.34 -10.22 18.54
N ASN A 275 -39.61 -9.33 19.22
CA ASN A 275 -40.16 -8.57 20.34
C ASN A 275 -41.21 -7.54 19.92
N ALA A 276 -41.13 -6.99 18.71
CA ALA A 276 -42.16 -6.11 18.16
C ALA A 276 -43.46 -6.89 17.88
N ILE A 277 -43.37 -8.09 17.31
CA ILE A 277 -44.55 -8.96 17.07
C ILE A 277 -45.17 -9.41 18.39
N LEU A 278 -44.36 -9.87 19.34
CA LEU A 278 -44.86 -10.29 20.66
C LEU A 278 -45.32 -9.10 21.52
N GLY A 279 -44.88 -7.88 21.20
CA GLY A 279 -45.31 -6.63 21.83
C GLY A 279 -46.82 -6.40 21.80
N PHE A 280 -47.48 -6.89 20.75
CA PHE A 280 -48.95 -6.86 20.64
C PHE A 280 -49.64 -7.71 21.72
N ILE A 281 -48.94 -8.70 22.29
CA ILE A 281 -49.42 -9.54 23.39
C ILE A 281 -48.94 -8.99 24.74
N ASN A 282 -47.69 -8.50 24.80
CA ASN A 282 -47.09 -7.94 26.01
C ASN A 282 -46.35 -6.63 25.70
N PRO A 283 -46.89 -5.46 26.10
CA PRO A 283 -46.30 -4.16 25.79
C PRO A 283 -44.86 -3.95 26.28
N VAL A 284 -44.42 -4.66 27.32
CA VAL A 284 -43.01 -4.62 27.80
C VAL A 284 -42.04 -5.06 26.70
N LEU A 285 -42.48 -5.92 25.78
CA LEU A 285 -41.65 -6.39 24.68
C LEU A 285 -41.42 -5.30 23.62
N PHE A 286 -42.26 -4.27 23.51
CA PHE A 286 -41.92 -3.11 22.66
C PHE A 286 -40.68 -2.36 23.17
N VAL A 287 -40.51 -2.27 24.49
CA VAL A 287 -39.29 -1.68 25.07
C VAL A 287 -38.08 -2.54 24.74
N GLN A 288 -38.21 -3.88 24.83
CA GLN A 288 -37.14 -4.79 24.43
C GLN A 288 -36.83 -4.73 22.93
N ALA A 289 -37.84 -4.52 22.08
CA ALA A 289 -37.66 -4.31 20.65
C ALA A 289 -36.87 -3.04 20.39
N ALA A 290 -37.18 -1.93 21.06
CA ALA A 290 -36.45 -0.68 20.95
C ALA A 290 -34.98 -0.81 21.42
N ILE A 291 -34.74 -1.52 22.53
CA ILE A 291 -33.38 -1.82 23.02
C ILE A 291 -32.60 -2.63 21.98
N ASN A 292 -33.19 -3.71 21.45
CA ASN A 292 -32.53 -4.53 20.42
C ASN A 292 -32.28 -3.75 19.13
N ALA A 293 -33.19 -2.85 18.74
CA ALA A 293 -33.03 -2.00 17.57
C ALA A 293 -31.82 -1.07 17.76
N ASN A 294 -31.69 -0.41 18.91
CA ASN A 294 -30.53 0.42 19.21
C ASN A 294 -29.23 -0.39 19.19
N LYS A 295 -29.21 -1.60 19.81
CA LYS A 295 -28.05 -2.49 19.77
C LYS A 295 -27.68 -2.89 18.34
N ALA A 296 -28.66 -3.26 17.52
CA ALA A 296 -28.43 -3.60 16.10
C ALA A 296 -27.79 -2.44 15.34
N VAL A 297 -28.26 -1.20 15.54
CA VAL A 297 -27.66 -0.01 14.94
C VAL A 297 -26.21 0.17 15.38
N GLN A 298 -25.87 -0.04 16.66
CA GLN A 298 -24.49 0.10 17.11
C GLN A 298 -23.57 -1.01 16.57
N TRP A 299 -24.04 -2.25 16.48
CA TRP A 299 -23.29 -3.34 15.84
C TRP A 299 -23.09 -3.11 14.33
N LYS A 300 -24.10 -2.56 13.66
CA LYS A 300 -24.02 -2.21 12.25
C LYS A 300 -22.89 -1.22 11.94
N LYS A 301 -22.61 -0.24 12.83
CA LYS A 301 -21.47 0.67 12.65
C LYS A 301 -20.15 -0.07 12.49
N GLY A 302 -19.89 -1.06 13.34
CA GLY A 302 -18.68 -1.87 13.26
C GLY A 302 -18.63 -2.74 11.99
N VAL A 303 -19.78 -3.30 11.57
CA VAL A 303 -19.89 -4.02 10.29
C VAL A 303 -19.56 -3.11 9.12
N ASP A 304 -20.16 -1.93 9.07
CA ASP A 304 -19.97 -0.95 8.00
C ASP A 304 -18.50 -0.49 7.96
N TRP A 305 -17.89 -0.20 9.11
CA TRP A 305 -16.47 0.16 9.18
C TRP A 305 -15.56 -0.97 8.69
N LEU A 306 -15.78 -2.23 9.10
CA LEU A 306 -14.98 -3.37 8.65
C LEU A 306 -15.04 -3.51 7.12
N ASN A 307 -16.25 -3.43 6.55
CA ASN A 307 -16.48 -3.49 5.11
C ASN A 307 -15.83 -2.32 4.35
N GLU A 308 -15.79 -1.13 4.95
CA GLU A 308 -15.25 0.09 4.33
C GLU A 308 -13.79 0.38 4.67
N SER A 309 -13.17 -0.39 5.57
CA SER A 309 -11.82 -0.17 6.09
C SER A 309 -10.75 0.00 5.00
N GLU A 310 -10.81 -0.84 3.95
CA GLU A 310 -9.93 -0.78 2.78
C GLU A 310 -10.15 0.51 1.96
N THR A 311 -11.40 0.93 1.80
CA THR A 311 -11.76 2.17 1.10
C THR A 311 -11.24 3.39 1.86
N ILE A 312 -11.43 3.40 3.18
CA ILE A 312 -10.92 4.44 4.09
C ILE A 312 -9.38 4.50 3.97
N TRP A 313 -8.71 3.36 4.07
CA TRP A 313 -7.24 3.29 3.96
C TRP A 313 -6.72 3.77 2.60
N ASN A 314 -7.40 3.40 1.51
CA ASN A 314 -7.07 3.88 0.17
C ASN A 314 -7.25 5.40 0.06
N GLY A 315 -8.26 5.97 0.73
CA GLY A 315 -8.42 7.42 0.84
C GLY A 315 -7.25 8.12 1.58
N LEU A 316 -6.74 7.51 2.65
CA LEU A 316 -5.62 8.02 3.45
C LEU A 316 -4.28 7.94 2.70
N THR A 317 -4.04 6.85 1.99
CA THR A 317 -2.83 6.69 1.16
C THR A 317 -2.94 7.42 -0.18
N LYS A 318 -4.11 7.99 -0.48
CA LYS A 318 -4.47 8.57 -1.78
C LYS A 318 -4.36 7.55 -2.92
N SER A 319 -4.52 6.27 -2.59
CA SER A 319 -4.61 5.15 -3.54
C SER A 319 -6.02 4.98 -4.11
N SER A 320 -6.79 6.06 -4.19
CA SER A 320 -8.13 6.08 -4.75
C SER A 320 -8.39 7.37 -5.50
N ARG A 321 -9.16 7.29 -6.58
CA ARG A 321 -9.76 8.46 -7.25
C ARG A 321 -11.25 8.25 -7.45
N MET A 322 -11.98 9.35 -7.62
CA MET A 322 -13.36 9.29 -8.09
C MET A 322 -13.35 9.20 -9.62
N GLU A 323 -14.09 8.24 -10.16
CA GLU A 323 -14.35 8.12 -11.59
C GLU A 323 -15.86 8.22 -11.86
N PRO A 324 -16.28 8.92 -12.93
CA PRO A 324 -17.67 8.89 -13.35
C PRO A 324 -18.00 7.50 -13.90
N GLU A 325 -18.99 6.84 -13.33
CA GLU A 325 -19.60 5.61 -13.84
C GLU A 325 -21.00 5.92 -14.34
N THR A 326 -21.29 5.57 -15.59
CA THR A 326 -22.64 5.61 -16.15
C THR A 326 -23.41 4.37 -15.75
N TYR A 327 -24.65 4.55 -15.30
CA TYR A 327 -25.55 3.47 -14.95
C TYR A 327 -26.97 3.80 -15.42
N TRP A 328 -27.76 2.76 -15.69
CA TRP A 328 -29.15 2.91 -16.10
C TRP A 328 -30.07 2.68 -14.91
N VAL A 329 -30.97 3.63 -14.66
CA VAL A 329 -32.01 3.50 -13.62
C VAL A 329 -33.39 3.50 -14.25
N TRP A 330 -34.24 2.57 -13.81
CA TRP A 330 -35.67 2.57 -14.13
C TRP A 330 -36.38 3.62 -13.27
N THR A 331 -36.74 4.74 -13.88
CA THR A 331 -37.35 5.88 -13.17
C THR A 331 -38.49 6.47 -14.00
N TRP A 332 -39.40 7.17 -13.33
CA TRP A 332 -40.39 8.00 -14.00
C TRP A 332 -39.67 9.18 -14.68
N VAL A 333 -39.91 9.38 -15.97
CA VAL A 333 -39.37 10.47 -16.78
C VAL A 333 -40.51 11.44 -17.08
N PRO A 334 -40.47 12.68 -16.57
CA PRO A 334 -41.49 13.67 -16.88
C PRO A 334 -41.41 14.07 -18.37
N CYS A 335 -42.55 14.45 -18.96
CA CYS A 335 -42.64 14.85 -20.38
C CYS A 335 -41.56 15.83 -20.85
N GLU A 336 -41.24 16.80 -19.99
CA GLU A 336 -40.29 17.89 -20.27
C GLU A 336 -38.86 17.38 -20.51
N ALA A 337 -38.54 16.17 -20.05
CA ALA A 337 -37.19 15.59 -20.12
C ALA A 337 -36.97 14.64 -21.29
N ILE A 338 -37.99 14.35 -22.12
CA ILE A 338 -37.91 13.41 -23.24
C ILE A 338 -37.38 14.16 -24.49
N PRO A 339 -36.14 13.93 -24.94
CA PRO A 339 -35.58 14.64 -26.09
C PRO A 339 -36.40 14.34 -27.36
N GLY A 340 -36.87 15.39 -28.04
CA GLY A 340 -37.64 15.26 -29.29
C GLY A 340 -39.17 15.24 -29.13
N LYS A 341 -39.72 15.18 -27.91
CA LYS A 341 -41.12 15.55 -27.67
C LYS A 341 -41.19 17.08 -27.55
N GLN A 342 -41.26 17.76 -28.69
CA GLN A 342 -41.66 19.16 -28.71
C GLN A 342 -43.07 19.22 -28.12
N LEU A 343 -43.26 19.91 -27.00
CA LEU A 343 -44.58 20.19 -26.45
C LEU A 343 -45.40 20.79 -27.61
N LEU A 344 -46.42 20.07 -28.06
CA LEU A 344 -47.33 20.60 -29.06
C LEU A 344 -47.94 21.87 -28.45
N ILE A 345 -47.89 22.95 -29.21
CA ILE A 345 -48.28 24.31 -28.79
C ILE A 345 -49.75 24.36 -28.29
N ASP A 346 -50.55 23.32 -28.59
CA ASP A 346 -51.94 23.19 -28.16
C ASP A 346 -52.14 22.88 -26.66
N ASP A 347 -51.08 22.59 -25.89
CA ASP A 347 -51.15 22.39 -24.43
C ASP A 347 -50.87 23.67 -23.61
N VAL A 348 -50.69 24.83 -24.25
CA VAL A 348 -50.55 26.12 -23.55
C VAL A 348 -51.90 26.56 -23.00
N GLY A 349 -52.25 26.06 -21.80
CA GLY A 349 -53.48 26.42 -21.09
C GLY A 349 -54.21 25.28 -20.38
N ARG A 350 -53.77 24.02 -20.54
CA ARG A 350 -54.22 22.91 -19.69
C ARG A 350 -53.39 22.91 -18.40
N ASP A 351 -54.08 22.73 -17.27
CA ASP A 351 -53.41 22.38 -16.01
C ASP A 351 -52.49 21.20 -16.27
N ARG A 352 -51.22 21.32 -15.86
CA ARG A 352 -50.19 20.30 -16.10
C ARG A 352 -50.73 18.95 -15.64
N ASP A 353 -51.01 18.07 -16.59
CA ASP A 353 -51.46 16.73 -16.25
C ASP A 353 -50.26 15.99 -15.63
N GLU A 354 -50.27 15.85 -14.30
CA GLU A 354 -49.22 15.17 -13.53
C GLU A 354 -48.97 13.73 -14.02
N SER A 355 -49.88 13.19 -14.84
CA SER A 355 -49.82 11.85 -15.41
C SER A 355 -49.01 11.71 -16.70
N CYS A 356 -48.49 12.79 -17.31
CA CYS A 356 -47.99 12.74 -18.68
C CYS A 356 -46.62 12.02 -18.87
N GLY A 357 -45.90 11.70 -17.80
CA GLY A 357 -44.59 11.03 -17.87
C GLY A 357 -44.65 9.57 -18.35
N GLU A 358 -43.47 8.99 -18.56
CA GLU A 358 -43.33 7.57 -18.88
C GLU A 358 -42.24 6.93 -18.00
N TRP A 359 -42.44 5.68 -17.58
CA TRP A 359 -41.36 4.92 -16.95
C TRP A 359 -40.35 4.51 -18.02
N GLY A 360 -39.09 4.86 -17.81
CA GLY A 360 -38.03 4.58 -18.76
C GLY A 360 -36.69 4.34 -18.08
N PHE A 361 -35.77 3.71 -18.82
CA PHE A 361 -34.38 3.65 -18.42
C PHE A 361 -33.72 4.99 -18.75
N VAL A 362 -33.21 5.66 -17.72
CA VAL A 362 -32.44 6.90 -17.87
C VAL A 362 -31.00 6.62 -17.51
N GLU A 363 -30.07 6.99 -18.40
CA GLU A 363 -28.65 6.99 -18.10
C GLU A 363 -28.36 8.09 -17.07
N ARG A 364 -27.74 7.72 -15.96
CA ARG A 364 -27.29 8.62 -14.91
C ARG A 364 -25.80 8.40 -14.73
N THR A 365 -25.10 9.46 -14.33
CA THR A 365 -23.70 9.38 -13.94
C THR A 365 -23.59 9.49 -12.43
N ARG A 366 -22.91 8.54 -11.79
CA ARG A 366 -22.49 8.65 -10.39
C ARG A 366 -20.98 8.70 -10.31
N GLN A 367 -20.44 9.26 -9.24
CA GLN A 367 -19.02 9.18 -8.94
C GLN A 367 -18.78 7.90 -8.14
N VAL A 368 -17.96 6.99 -8.65
CA VAL A 368 -17.53 5.80 -7.92
C VAL A 368 -16.07 5.94 -7.52
N MET A 369 -15.73 5.41 -6.34
CA MET A 369 -14.34 5.36 -5.91
C MET A 369 -13.66 4.17 -6.56
N VAL A 370 -12.60 4.43 -7.34
CA VAL A 370 -11.74 3.42 -7.95
C VAL A 370 -10.43 3.39 -7.19
N HIS A 371 -10.01 2.20 -6.77
CA HIS A 371 -8.76 2.01 -6.06
C HIS A 371 -7.63 1.69 -7.05
N TYR A 372 -6.53 2.42 -6.92
CA TYR A 372 -5.29 2.07 -7.60
C TYR A 372 -4.60 0.91 -6.89
N PRO A 373 -3.88 0.04 -7.61
CA PRO A 373 -2.94 -0.86 -6.98
C PRO A 373 -1.97 -0.08 -6.10
N SER A 374 -1.63 -0.63 -4.93
CA SER A 374 -0.67 -0.04 -4.01
C SER A 374 0.11 -1.12 -3.27
N ASP A 375 1.20 -0.74 -2.64
CA ASP A 375 1.92 -1.59 -1.68
C ASP A 375 1.38 -1.41 -0.25
N GLY A 376 0.26 -0.71 -0.10
CA GLY A 376 -0.36 -0.35 1.17
C GLY A 376 0.09 0.97 1.78
N PHE A 377 1.23 1.55 1.40
CA PHE A 377 1.56 2.93 1.79
C PHE A 377 1.56 3.89 0.61
N ILE A 378 1.96 3.41 -0.56
CA ILE A 378 2.24 4.22 -1.74
C ILE A 378 1.47 3.62 -2.93
N PRO A 379 0.62 4.41 -3.60
CA PRO A 379 -0.04 3.94 -4.81
C PRO A 379 0.97 3.71 -5.93
N SER A 380 0.68 2.74 -6.79
CA SER A 380 1.60 2.31 -7.85
C SER A 380 2.03 3.45 -8.79
N TYR A 381 1.13 4.41 -9.05
CA TYR A 381 1.45 5.57 -9.89
C TYR A 381 2.49 6.49 -9.23
N SER A 382 2.51 6.56 -7.90
CA SER A 382 3.47 7.39 -7.17
C SER A 382 4.80 6.67 -6.94
N GLN A 383 4.80 5.34 -7.08
CA GLN A 383 6.03 4.54 -7.09
C GLN A 383 6.79 4.65 -8.41
N ASP A 384 6.13 5.02 -9.51
CA ASP A 384 6.78 5.17 -10.80
C ASP A 384 7.65 6.45 -10.87
N ILE A 385 8.73 6.38 -11.64
CA ILE A 385 9.46 7.58 -12.08
C ILE A 385 8.93 7.91 -13.47
N SER A 386 8.06 8.91 -13.56
CA SER A 386 7.30 9.24 -14.78
C SER A 386 8.15 9.37 -16.05
N SER A 387 9.39 9.85 -15.92
CA SER A 387 10.35 10.02 -17.02
C SER A 387 10.99 8.73 -17.54
N LEU A 388 10.78 7.58 -16.90
CA LEU A 388 11.38 6.32 -17.34
C LEU A 388 10.64 5.71 -18.54
N PRO A 389 11.36 5.03 -19.46
CA PRO A 389 10.73 4.18 -20.46
C PRO A 389 10.12 2.94 -19.79
N ALA A 390 9.12 2.34 -20.45
CA ALA A 390 8.44 1.15 -19.93
C ALA A 390 9.38 -0.04 -19.66
N SER A 391 10.45 -0.19 -20.44
CA SER A 391 11.48 -1.24 -20.25
C SER A 391 12.29 -1.11 -18.96
N ASN A 392 12.15 0.02 -18.26
CA ASN A 392 12.80 0.29 -16.97
C ASN A 392 11.81 0.25 -15.79
N ARG A 393 10.59 -0.24 -16.02
CA ARG A 393 9.55 -0.43 -15.00
C ARG A 393 9.34 -1.92 -14.75
N TYR A 394 9.43 -2.35 -13.50
CA TYR A 394 9.23 -3.73 -13.10
C TYR A 394 8.12 -3.77 -12.04
N PHE A 395 7.23 -4.76 -12.12
CA PHE A 395 6.13 -4.90 -11.17
C PHE A 395 6.37 -6.09 -10.23
N ILE A 396 6.36 -5.83 -8.93
CA ILE A 396 6.46 -6.83 -7.86
C ILE A 396 5.03 -7.10 -7.38
N GLN A 397 4.47 -8.23 -7.81
CA GLN A 397 3.08 -8.60 -7.54
C GLN A 397 2.96 -9.40 -6.23
N GLY A 398 1.91 -9.11 -5.46
CA GLY A 398 1.64 -9.73 -4.16
C GLY A 398 2.66 -9.36 -3.09
N ALA A 399 3.11 -8.10 -3.07
CA ALA A 399 4.05 -7.60 -2.07
C ALA A 399 3.59 -6.24 -1.55
N ASN A 400 3.37 -6.15 -0.24
CA ASN A 400 3.21 -4.86 0.44
C ASN A 400 4.56 -4.20 0.72
N HIS A 401 4.49 -2.96 1.21
CA HIS A 401 5.62 -2.07 1.40
C HIS A 401 6.71 -2.63 2.32
N ILE A 402 6.37 -3.54 3.24
CA ILE A 402 7.34 -4.16 4.15
C ILE A 402 7.91 -5.44 3.55
N GLU A 403 7.08 -6.25 2.93
CA GLU A 403 7.48 -7.56 2.39
C GLU A 403 8.42 -7.49 1.21
N VAL A 404 8.42 -6.39 0.45
CA VAL A 404 9.37 -6.18 -0.65
C VAL A 404 10.84 -6.31 -0.23
N LEU A 405 11.16 -6.18 1.06
CA LEU A 405 12.50 -6.36 1.62
C LEU A 405 12.87 -7.82 1.90
N ASN A 406 11.87 -8.69 2.10
CA ASN A 406 12.03 -10.12 2.31
C ASN A 406 10.70 -10.86 2.08
N MET A 407 10.55 -11.47 0.91
CA MET A 407 9.36 -12.23 0.53
C MET A 407 9.54 -13.75 0.72
N SER A 408 10.60 -14.20 1.42
CA SER A 408 10.91 -15.64 1.53
C SER A 408 9.80 -16.48 2.18
N ASN A 409 8.93 -15.86 2.98
CA ASN A 409 7.78 -16.50 3.60
C ASN A 409 6.44 -16.09 2.97
N SER A 410 6.46 -15.19 1.97
CA SER A 410 5.26 -14.73 1.29
C SER A 410 4.66 -15.87 0.45
N LYS A 411 3.33 -15.96 0.47
CA LYS A 411 2.58 -16.93 -0.32
C LYS A 411 1.56 -16.22 -1.18
N LEU A 412 1.61 -16.47 -2.49
CA LEU A 412 0.57 -16.06 -3.42
C LEU A 412 -0.26 -17.30 -3.77
N ASN A 413 -1.55 -17.29 -3.41
CA ASN A 413 -2.45 -18.44 -3.62
C ASN A 413 -1.90 -19.75 -3.02
N GLY A 414 -1.26 -19.67 -1.85
CA GLY A 414 -0.66 -20.81 -1.15
C GLY A 414 0.69 -21.28 -1.69
N GLN A 415 1.23 -20.67 -2.74
CA GLN A 415 2.54 -21.01 -3.31
C GLN A 415 3.60 -20.00 -2.87
N PRO A 416 4.85 -20.43 -2.59
CA PRO A 416 5.96 -19.51 -2.30
C PRO A 416 6.08 -18.46 -3.40
N ASN A 417 6.07 -17.19 -3.02
CA ASN A 417 6.14 -16.06 -3.94
C ASN A 417 7.27 -15.10 -3.53
N ASP A 418 8.44 -15.25 -4.14
CA ASP A 418 9.53 -14.27 -3.99
C ASP A 418 9.62 -13.39 -5.24
N ALA A 419 8.58 -12.59 -5.45
CA ALA A 419 8.45 -11.71 -6.62
C ALA A 419 9.57 -10.67 -6.68
N THR A 420 10.04 -10.16 -5.54
CA THR A 420 11.17 -9.21 -5.51
C THR A 420 12.44 -9.87 -6.04
N ARG A 421 12.82 -11.07 -5.56
CA ARG A 421 14.00 -11.76 -6.06
C ARG A 421 13.89 -12.07 -7.55
N ALA A 422 12.70 -12.47 -8.01
CA ALA A 422 12.46 -12.74 -9.44
C ALA A 422 12.76 -11.48 -10.29
N ARG A 423 12.23 -10.32 -9.92
CA ARG A 423 12.49 -9.05 -10.64
C ARG A 423 13.94 -8.59 -10.54
N LEU A 424 14.58 -8.73 -9.39
CA LEU A 424 16.00 -8.45 -9.25
C LEU A 424 16.85 -9.37 -10.15
N ASN A 425 16.51 -10.66 -10.24
CA ASN A 425 17.19 -11.60 -11.14
C ASN A 425 17.06 -11.23 -12.61
N GLU A 426 15.88 -10.81 -13.07
CA GLU A 426 15.66 -10.31 -14.44
C GLU A 426 16.59 -9.11 -14.73
N VAL A 427 16.59 -8.12 -13.83
CA VAL A 427 17.44 -6.91 -13.97
C VAL A 427 18.92 -7.25 -14.03
N PHE A 428 19.39 -8.14 -13.16
CA PHE A 428 20.80 -8.46 -13.03
C PHE A 428 21.32 -9.43 -14.09
N ARG A 429 20.44 -10.21 -14.74
CA ARG A 429 20.82 -11.20 -15.76
C ARG A 429 20.70 -10.67 -17.18
N ASP A 430 19.64 -9.93 -17.49
CA ASP A 430 19.18 -9.78 -18.88
C ASP A 430 19.48 -8.39 -19.48
N ARG A 431 20.09 -7.48 -18.70
CA ARG A 431 20.36 -6.10 -19.15
C ARG A 431 21.72 -5.94 -19.82
N GLY A 432 21.82 -4.96 -20.73
CA GLY A 432 23.06 -4.59 -21.41
C GLY A 432 23.78 -3.36 -20.83
N ASP A 433 23.36 -2.90 -19.65
CA ASP A 433 23.86 -1.67 -19.00
C ASP A 433 24.57 -1.98 -17.67
N ILE A 434 24.74 -0.96 -16.82
CA ILE A 434 25.44 -1.10 -15.53
C ILE A 434 24.80 -2.14 -14.60
N PHE A 435 23.54 -2.52 -14.79
CA PHE A 435 22.89 -3.50 -13.92
C PHE A 435 23.28 -4.95 -14.22
N LEU A 436 23.87 -5.24 -15.38
CA LEU A 436 24.33 -6.60 -15.69
C LEU A 436 25.36 -7.07 -14.66
N THR A 437 25.04 -8.12 -13.91
CA THR A 437 25.97 -8.74 -12.95
C THR A 437 26.04 -10.24 -13.22
N PRO A 438 27.13 -10.72 -13.86
CA PRO A 438 27.24 -12.12 -14.18
C PRO A 438 27.26 -12.98 -12.91
N PRO A 439 26.81 -14.24 -12.99
CA PRO A 439 27.01 -15.23 -11.93
C PRO A 439 28.48 -15.30 -11.47
N ARG A 440 28.72 -15.65 -10.21
CA ARG A 440 30.09 -15.77 -9.68
C ARG A 440 30.92 -16.80 -10.42
#